data_AF-A0A9E5TPT9-F1
#
_entry.id   AF-A0A9E5TPT9-F1
#
_cell.length_a   1.000
_cell.length_b   1.000
_cell.length_c   1.000
_cell.angle_alpha   90.00
_cell.angle_beta   90.00
_cell.angle_gamma   90.00
#
_symmetry.space_group_name_H-M   'P 1'
#
loop_
_entity.id
_entity.type
_entity.pdbx_description
1 polymer ?
#
loop_
_entity_poly.entity_id
_entity_poly.type
_entity_poly.pdbx_seq_one_letter_code
_entity_poly.pdbx_strand_id
1 'polypeptide(L)'
;RELENMIERIVILKGEGLVETGDLSEKILASTPHSLHPRIQIPESGISFNTAVNEFERELILQALNRTNWVKNKAAKLLNLNRTTLVEKMKKIDLSRA
;
A
#
# COMPACT_ATOMS: atom_id res chain seq x y z
N ARG A 1 -8.48 -28.21 -8.29
CA ARG A 1 -9.90 -28.17 -7.85
C ARG A 1 -10.41 -26.73 -7.71
N GLU A 2 -9.71 -25.79 -7.07
CA GLU A 2 -10.21 -24.40 -6.98
C GLU A 2 -10.30 -23.68 -8.34
N LEU A 3 -9.29 -23.85 -9.21
CA LEU A 3 -9.29 -23.26 -10.55
C LEU A 3 -10.47 -23.77 -11.40
N GLU A 4 -10.82 -25.03 -11.23
CA GLU A 4 -11.88 -25.71 -11.97
C GLU A 4 -13.26 -25.19 -11.57
N ASN A 5 -13.55 -25.15 -10.26
CA ASN A 5 -14.77 -24.55 -9.71
C ASN A 5 -14.93 -23.07 -10.14
N MET A 6 -13.82 -22.36 -10.30
CA MET A 6 -13.79 -20.97 -10.73
C MET A 6 -14.13 -20.82 -12.21
N ILE A 7 -13.51 -21.62 -13.08
CA ILE A 7 -13.81 -21.64 -14.52
C ILE A 7 -15.28 -22.02 -14.72
N GLU A 8 -15.77 -23.04 -14.02
CA GLU A 8 -17.16 -23.48 -14.10
C GLU A 8 -18.14 -22.35 -13.74
N ARG A 9 -17.86 -21.61 -12.66
CA ARG A 9 -18.66 -20.45 -12.26
C ARG A 9 -18.63 -19.31 -13.28
N ILE A 10 -17.47 -19.01 -13.87
CA ILE A 10 -17.35 -17.96 -14.90
C ILE A 10 -18.14 -18.35 -16.14
N VAL A 11 -18.06 -19.61 -16.55
CA VAL A 11 -18.83 -20.15 -17.68
C VAL A 11 -20.33 -20.08 -17.42
N ILE A 12 -20.79 -20.45 -16.22
CA ILE A 12 -22.21 -20.37 -15.83
C ILE A 12 -22.72 -18.93 -15.83
N LEU A 13 -21.95 -17.98 -15.27
CA LEU A 13 -22.37 -16.58 -15.12
C LEU A 13 -22.37 -15.83 -16.45
N LYS A 14 -21.38 -16.08 -17.31
CA LYS A 14 -21.25 -15.36 -18.58
C LYS A 14 -22.11 -15.96 -19.68
N GLY A 15 -22.31 -17.28 -19.66
CA GLY A 15 -23.09 -18.01 -20.66
C GLY A 15 -22.38 -18.12 -22.02
N GLU A 16 -22.02 -16.99 -22.64
CA GLU A 16 -21.46 -16.91 -23.99
C GLU A 16 -20.46 -15.72 -24.13
N GLY A 17 -19.44 -15.84 -24.99
CA GLY A 17 -18.51 -14.74 -25.32
C GLY A 17 -17.13 -14.80 -24.63
N LEU A 18 -16.32 -13.75 -24.85
CA LEU A 18 -14.94 -13.66 -24.34
C LEU A 18 -14.92 -13.18 -22.88
N VAL A 19 -14.37 -13.97 -21.96
CA VAL A 19 -14.22 -13.58 -20.54
C VAL A 19 -13.34 -12.33 -20.40
N GLU A 20 -13.89 -11.30 -19.77
CA GLU A 20 -13.20 -10.04 -19.48
C GLU A 20 -12.84 -9.95 -17.99
N THR A 21 -11.93 -9.06 -17.62
CA THR A 21 -11.46 -8.92 -16.23
C THR A 21 -12.58 -8.55 -15.24
N GLY A 22 -13.69 -7.98 -15.71
CA GLY A 22 -14.88 -7.67 -14.91
C GLY A 22 -15.71 -8.91 -14.53
N ASP A 23 -15.51 -10.04 -15.22
CA ASP A 23 -16.24 -11.29 -14.95
C ASP A 23 -15.57 -12.13 -13.85
N LEU A 24 -14.38 -11.71 -13.40
CA LEU A 24 -13.63 -12.37 -12.34
C LEU A 24 -14.14 -11.88 -10.97
N SER A 25 -14.45 -12.82 -10.08
CA SER A 25 -14.89 -12.51 -8.71
C SER A 25 -13.86 -11.64 -7.97
N GLU A 26 -14.32 -10.72 -7.12
CA GLU A 26 -13.47 -9.83 -6.31
C GLU A 26 -12.37 -10.56 -5.53
N LYS A 27 -12.65 -11.80 -5.10
CA LYS A 27 -11.68 -12.64 -4.39
C LYS A 27 -10.43 -12.93 -5.23
N ILE A 28 -10.55 -13.02 -6.55
CA ILE A 28 -9.44 -13.24 -7.50
C ILE A 28 -8.74 -11.91 -7.80
N LEU A 29 -9.51 -10.83 -8.00
CA LEU A 29 -8.95 -9.48 -8.12
C LEU A 29 -8.11 -9.13 -6.88
N ALA A 30 -8.56 -9.50 -5.68
CA ALA A 30 -7.84 -9.36 -4.42
C ALA A 30 -6.66 -10.36 -4.26
N SER A 31 -6.68 -11.48 -5.00
CA SER A 31 -5.60 -12.49 -4.98
C SER A 31 -4.54 -12.26 -6.07
N THR A 32 -4.78 -11.34 -7.00
CA THR A 32 -3.70 -10.87 -7.86
C THR A 32 -2.71 -10.06 -7.02
N PRO A 33 -1.39 -10.26 -7.16
CA PRO A 33 -0.39 -9.36 -6.58
C PRO A 33 -0.36 -8.01 -7.33
N HIS A 34 -1.53 -7.45 -7.70
CA HIS A 34 -1.68 -6.16 -8.34
C HIS A 34 -1.83 -5.06 -7.30
N SER A 35 -0.67 -4.73 -6.73
CA SER A 35 -0.18 -3.42 -6.33
C SER A 35 0.59 -3.60 -5.03
N LEU A 36 1.91 -3.48 -5.12
CA LEU A 36 2.79 -3.24 -3.97
C LEU A 36 2.47 -1.91 -3.24
N HIS A 37 1.39 -1.24 -3.63
CA HIS A 37 0.85 -0.07 -2.94
C HIS A 37 -0.35 -0.51 -2.10
N PRO A 38 -0.30 -0.31 -0.76
CA PRO A 38 -1.52 -0.37 0.03
C PRO A 38 -2.51 0.64 -0.55
N ARG A 39 -3.61 0.17 -1.16
CA ARG A 39 -4.71 1.04 -1.57
C ARG A 39 -5.31 1.63 -0.30
N ILE A 40 -5.07 2.92 -0.06
CA ILE A 40 -5.77 3.67 0.97
C ILE A 40 -7.25 3.69 0.57
N GLN A 41 -8.09 2.98 1.32
CA GLN A 41 -9.54 2.95 1.12
C GLN A 41 -10.18 4.01 2.02
N ILE A 42 -11.08 4.80 1.45
CA ILE A 42 -11.85 5.81 2.18
C ILE A 42 -13.15 5.13 2.65
N PRO A 43 -13.40 5.01 3.96
CA PRO A 43 -14.65 4.47 4.49
C PRO A 43 -15.81 5.44 4.24
N GLU A 44 -17.04 4.94 4.25
CA GLU A 44 -18.26 5.76 4.07
C GLU A 44 -18.40 6.86 5.14
N SER A 45 -17.84 6.64 6.33
CA SER A 45 -17.77 7.64 7.40
C SER A 45 -16.79 8.79 7.13
N GLY A 46 -15.98 8.70 6.06
CA GLY A 46 -14.89 9.62 5.75
C GLY A 46 -13.64 9.38 6.58
N ILE A 47 -12.52 9.99 6.16
CA ILE A 47 -11.24 10.04 6.89
C ILE A 47 -10.67 11.46 6.91
N SER A 48 -9.92 11.78 7.95
CA SER A 48 -9.11 13.00 7.97
C SER A 48 -7.91 12.83 7.04
N PHE A 49 -7.89 13.59 5.94
CA PHE A 49 -6.79 13.59 4.97
C PHE A 49 -5.44 13.86 5.64
N ASN A 50 -5.37 14.89 6.49
CA ASN A 50 -4.13 15.25 7.18
C ASN A 50 -3.62 14.12 8.08
N THR A 51 -4.52 13.41 8.75
CA THR A 51 -4.15 12.27 9.60
C THR A 51 -3.59 11.12 8.76
N ALA A 52 -4.28 10.76 7.68
CA ALA A 52 -3.87 9.68 6.79
C ALA A 52 -2.51 9.97 6.11
N VAL A 53 -2.29 11.21 5.66
CA VAL A 53 -1.01 11.63 5.08
C VAL A 53 0.12 11.58 6.11
N ASN A 54 -0.13 12.04 7.35
CA ASN A 54 0.88 11.99 8.42
C ASN A 54 1.25 10.53 8.78
N GLU A 55 0.27 9.63 8.81
CA GLU A 55 0.50 8.21 9.10
C GLU A 55 1.29 7.52 7.98
N PHE A 56 0.92 7.80 6.73
CA PHE A 56 1.67 7.31 5.57
C PHE A 56 3.11 7.83 5.55
N GLU A 57 3.30 9.11 5.84
CA GLU A 57 4.62 9.74 5.94
C GLU A 57 5.46 9.10 7.06
N ARG A 58 4.85 8.87 8.24
CA ARG A 58 5.49 8.18 9.36
C ARG A 58 5.99 6.81 8.96
N GLU A 59 5.16 6.03 8.29
CA GLU A 59 5.48 4.68 7.86
C GLU A 59 6.62 4.66 6.84
N LEU A 60 6.63 5.56 5.86
CA LEU A 60 7.72 5.70 4.90
C LEU A 60 9.07 6.01 5.58
N ILE A 61 9.07 6.94 6.54
CA ILE A 61 10.26 7.31 7.29
C ILE A 61 10.76 6.13 8.11
N LEU A 62 9.88 5.40 8.79
CA LEU A 62 10.22 4.20 9.56
C LEU A 62 10.82 3.11 8.69
N GLN A 63 10.22 2.81 7.53
CA GLN A 63 10.75 1.81 6.61
C GLN A 63 12.13 2.18 6.09
N ALA A 64 12.35 3.46 5.74
CA ALA A 64 13.66 3.94 5.30
C ALA A 64 14.72 3.83 6.42
N LEU A 65 14.34 4.16 7.66
CA LEU A 65 15.22 4.01 8.83
C LEU A 65 15.56 2.54 9.08
N ASN A 66 14.56 1.65 9.11
CA ASN A 66 14.78 0.23 9.34
C ASN A 66 15.67 -0.41 8.26
N ARG A 67 15.43 -0.11 6.98
CA ARG A 67 16.26 -0.61 5.86
C ARG A 67 17.70 -0.11 5.88
N THR A 68 17.96 0.99 6.59
CA THR A 68 19.29 1.62 6.65
C THR A 68 19.93 1.49 8.02
N ASN A 69 19.43 0.60 8.89
CA ASN A 69 19.89 0.45 10.28
C ASN A 69 19.95 1.79 11.01
N TRP A 70 18.92 2.61 10.83
CA TRP A 70 18.74 3.93 11.47
C TRP A 70 19.81 4.97 11.10
N VAL A 71 20.56 4.75 10.01
CA VAL A 71 21.52 5.73 9.49
C VAL A 71 20.76 6.84 8.74
N LYS A 72 20.47 7.94 9.46
CA LYS A 72 19.68 9.09 8.97
C LYS A 72 20.08 9.60 7.58
N ASN A 73 21.38 9.65 7.27
CA ASN A 73 21.86 10.10 5.96
C ASN A 73 21.48 9.10 4.83
N LYS A 74 21.62 7.79 5.08
CA LYS A 74 21.19 6.74 4.13
C LYS A 74 19.67 6.71 3.98
N ALA A 75 18.92 6.84 5.09
CA ALA A 75 17.46 6.92 5.04
C ALA A 75 16.97 8.12 4.22
N ALA A 76 17.60 9.29 4.41
CA ALA A 76 17.27 10.49 3.66
C ALA A 76 17.53 10.29 2.16
N LYS A 77 18.67 9.69 1.80
CA LYS A 77 18.97 9.32 0.41
C LYS A 77 17.96 8.35 -0.18
N LEU A 78 17.53 7.34 0.59
CA LEU A 78 16.54 6.34 0.15
C LEU A 78 15.18 6.98 -0.14
N LEU A 79 14.82 8.03 0.61
CA LEU A 79 13.59 8.80 0.41
C LEU A 79 13.76 9.98 -0.56
N ASN A 80 14.94 10.19 -1.15
CA ASN A 80 15.27 11.37 -1.95
C ASN A 80 15.00 12.70 -1.22
N LEU A 81 15.31 12.75 0.08
CA LEU A 81 15.16 13.92 0.93
C LEU A 81 16.53 14.45 1.38
N ASN A 82 16.58 15.74 1.68
CA ASN A 82 17.69 16.30 2.43
C ASN A 82 17.72 15.75 3.86
N ARG A 83 18.92 15.50 4.39
CA ARG A 83 19.09 15.02 5.78
C ARG A 83 18.41 15.93 6.79
N THR A 84 18.49 17.24 6.61
CA THR A 84 17.85 18.23 7.49
C THR A 84 16.33 18.09 7.48
N THR A 85 15.72 17.98 6.29
CA THR A 85 14.28 17.74 6.11
C THR A 85 13.82 16.44 6.77
N LEU A 86 14.59 15.35 6.61
CA LEU A 86 14.28 14.10 7.30
C LEU A 86 14.30 14.27 8.83
N VAL A 87 15.30 14.98 9.37
CA VAL A 87 15.42 15.21 10.82
C VAL A 87 14.26 16.05 11.35
N GLU A 88 13.81 17.07 10.62
CA GLU A 88 12.63 17.87 11.00
C GLU A 88 11.36 17.03 11.00
N LYS A 89 11.15 16.23 9.94
CA LYS A 89 10.01 15.31 9.85
C LYS A 89 10.04 14.28 10.98
N MET A 90 11.20 13.71 11.30
CA MET A 90 11.35 12.79 12.43
C MET A 90 11.00 13.43 13.77
N LYS A 91 11.38 14.70 13.99
CA LYS A 91 11.03 15.44 15.22
C LYS A 91 9.52 15.67 15.32
N LYS A 92 8.87 16.02 14.22
CA LYS A 92 7.42 16.24 14.16
C LYS A 92 6.61 14.98 14.50
N ILE A 93 7.20 13.79 14.28
CA ILE A 93 6.55 12.48 14.42
C ILE A 93 7.06 11.73 15.68
N ASP A 94 7.84 12.40 16.55
CA ASP A 94 8.44 11.83 17.76
C ASP A 94 9.26 10.54 17.50
N LEU A 95 9.88 10.43 16.33
CA LEU A 95 10.75 9.31 15.94
C LEU A 95 12.19 9.47 16.43
N SER A 96 12.48 10.45 17.28
CA SER A 96 13.77 10.57 17.94
C SER A 96 13.85 9.56 19.08
N ARG A 97 14.52 8.42 18.83
CA ARG A 97 15.12 7.69 19.95
C ARG A 97 16.06 8.64 20.70
N ALA A 98 15.93 8.65 22.02
CA ALA A 98 16.87 9.22 22.97
C ALA A 98 18.28 8.66 22.72
#